data_AF-A0A535X4L8-F1
#
_entry.id   AF-A0A535X4L8-F1
#
_cell.length_a   1.000
_cell.length_b   1.000
_cell.length_c   1.000
_cell.angle_alpha   90.00
_cell.angle_beta   90.00
_cell.angle_gamma   90.00
#
_symmetry.space_group_name_H-M   'P 1'
#
loop_
_entity.id
_entity.type
_entity.pdbx_description
1 polymer ?
#
loop_
_entity_poly.entity_id
_entity_poly.type
_entity_poly.pdbx_seq_one_letter_code
_entity_poly.pdbx_strand_id
1 'polypeptide(L)' 'ATAPLGNREAEVAQLVAEGLSNKDIGARLFISERTVDSHIRSILNKLGFNSRAQVALWVGSGQC' A
#
# COMPACT_ATOMS: atom_id res chain seq x y z
N ALA A 1 18.73 7.82 2.53
CA ALA A 1 18.13 6.99 1.46
C ALA A 1 16.69 7.42 1.31
N THR A 2 16.25 7.80 0.12
CA THR A 2 14.84 8.13 -0.12
C THR A 2 14.03 6.86 0.11
N ALA A 3 13.02 6.90 0.97
CA ALA A 3 12.16 5.75 1.19
C ALA A 3 11.60 5.26 -0.17
N PRO A 4 11.53 3.93 -0.42
CA PRO A 4 11.15 3.39 -1.72
C PRO A 4 9.71 3.74 -2.15
N LEU A 5 8.88 4.18 -1.20
CA LEU A 5 7.50 4.59 -1.41
C LEU A 5 7.34 6.10 -1.16
N GLY A 6 6.48 6.75 -1.92
CA GLY A 6 6.02 8.11 -1.61
C GLY A 6 5.04 8.11 -0.44
N ASN A 7 4.78 9.29 0.14
CA ASN A 7 3.94 9.43 1.35
C ASN A 7 2.59 8.71 1.22
N ARG A 8 1.88 8.92 0.10
CA ARG A 8 0.57 8.30 -0.13
C ARG A 8 0.64 6.79 -0.32
N GLU A 9 1.72 6.30 -0.93
CA GLU A 9 1.95 4.87 -1.10
C GLU A 9 2.29 4.20 0.24
N ALA A 10 3.05 4.88 1.10
CA ALA A 10 3.33 4.42 2.46
C ALA A 10 2.03 4.34 3.29
N GLU A 11 1.18 5.37 3.26
CA GLU A 11 -0.15 5.34 3.91
C GLU A 11 -0.99 4.14 3.43
N VAL A 12 -1.07 3.92 2.11
CA VAL A 12 -1.81 2.79 1.54
C VAL A 12 -1.18 1.45 1.97
N ALA A 13 0.15 1.32 1.98
CA ALA A 13 0.84 0.10 2.40
C ALA A 13 0.56 -0.23 3.88
N GLN A 14 0.53 0.77 4.77
CA GLN A 14 0.17 0.58 6.18
C GLN A 14 -1.25 0.05 6.33
N LEU A 15 -2.22 0.66 5.65
CA LEU A 15 -3.62 0.22 5.73
C LEU A 15 -3.81 -1.18 5.11
N VAL A 16 -3.02 -1.54 4.09
CA VAL A 16 -2.98 -2.91 3.57
C VAL A 16 -2.45 -3.90 4.61
N ALA A 17 -1.42 -3.52 5.38
CA ALA A 17 -0.88 -4.34 6.46
C ALA A 17 -1.85 -4.52 7.63
N GLU A 18 -2.69 -3.52 7.88
CA GLU A 18 -3.84 -3.61 8.80
C GLU A 18 -4.98 -4.51 8.28
N GLY A 19 -4.90 -5.00 7.04
CA GLY A 19 -5.86 -5.93 6.45
C GLY A 19 -7.09 -5.27 5.83
N LEU A 20 -7.09 -3.94 5.65
CA LEU A 20 -8.24 -3.23 5.07
C LEU A 20 -8.41 -3.56 3.58
N SER A 21 -9.66 -3.61 3.12
CA SER A 21 -9.98 -3.74 1.69
C SER A 21 -9.72 -2.44 0.94
N ASN A 22 -9.63 -2.49 -0.41
CA ASN A 22 -9.43 -1.28 -1.22
C ASN A 22 -10.57 -0.26 -1.02
N LYS A 23 -11.80 -0.76 -0.77
CA LYS A 23 -12.97 0.06 -0.47
C LYS A 23 -12.81 0.79 0.87
N ASP A 24 -12.37 0.09 1.91
CA ASP A 24 -12.17 0.67 3.25
C ASP A 24 -11.04 1.70 3.23
N ILE A 25 -9.94 1.39 2.54
CA ILE A 25 -8.82 2.31 2.33
C ILE A 25 -9.30 3.56 1.59
N GLY A 26 -10.10 3.39 0.53
CA GLY A 26 -10.65 4.51 -0.23
C GLY A 26 -11.52 5.41 0.63
N ALA A 27 -12.39 4.82 1.45
CA ALA A 27 -13.21 5.57 2.39
C ALA A 27 -12.37 6.35 3.42
N ARG A 28 -11.32 5.73 3.98
CA ARG A 28 -10.46 6.35 5.00
C ARG A 28 -9.56 7.45 4.45
N LEU A 29 -9.10 7.29 3.21
CA LEU A 29 -8.21 8.23 2.53
C LEU A 29 -8.97 9.25 1.66
N PHE A 30 -10.30 9.20 1.62
CA PHE A 30 -11.17 10.05 0.79
C PHE A 30 -10.83 9.99 -0.71
N ILE A 31 -10.59 8.78 -1.22
CA ILE A 31 -10.28 8.50 -2.64
C ILE A 31 -11.09 7.30 -3.14
N SER A 32 -11.18 7.13 -4.46
CA SER A 32 -11.89 5.99 -5.03
C SER A 32 -11.14 4.67 -4.81
N GLU A 33 -11.87 3.56 -4.73
CA GLU A 33 -11.29 2.21 -4.69
C GLU A 33 -10.32 1.96 -5.87
N ARG A 34 -10.64 2.48 -7.05
CA ARG A 34 -9.80 2.41 -8.25
C ARG A 34 -8.48 3.19 -8.09
N THR A 35 -8.51 4.31 -7.37
CA THR A 35 -7.30 5.06 -7.03
C THR A 35 -6.44 4.25 -6.06
N VAL A 36 -7.04 3.57 -5.08
CA VAL A 36 -6.32 2.66 -4.18
C VAL A 36 -5.68 1.51 -4.95
N ASP A 37 -6.40 0.88 -5.89
CA ASP A 37 -5.84 -0.17 -6.76
C ASP A 37 -4.60 0.32 -7.52
N SER A 38 -4.67 1.54 -8.07
CA SER A 38 -3.54 2.18 -8.75
C SER A 38 -2.33 2.36 -7.82
N HIS A 39 -2.56 2.81 -6.58
CA HIS A 39 -1.50 2.92 -5.58
C HIS A 39 -0.89 1.56 -5.23
N ILE A 40 -1.71 0.52 -5.03
CA ILE A 40 -1.23 -0.84 -4.75
C ILE A 40 -0.37 -1.36 -5.91
N ARG A 41 -0.81 -1.18 -7.17
CA ARG A 41 0.01 -1.56 -8.34
C ARG A 41 1.34 -0.83 -8.38
N SER A 42 1.37 0.47 -8.07
CA SER A 42 2.61 1.24 -8.01
C SER A 42 3.54 0.73 -6.91
N ILE A 43 3.02 0.45 -5.72
CA ILE A 43 3.75 -0.15 -4.59
C ILE A 43 4.37 -1.49 -5.01
N LEU A 44 3.58 -2.38 -5.61
CA LEU A 44 4.05 -3.69 -6.06
C LEU A 44 5.20 -3.56 -7.07
N ASN A 45 5.06 -2.67 -8.05
CA ASN A 45 6.14 -2.42 -9.02
C ASN A 45 7.41 -1.86 -8.37
N LYS A 46 7.27 -0.90 -7.43
CA LYS A 46 8.41 -0.29 -6.74
C LYS A 46 9.15 -1.26 -5.83
N LEU A 47 8.43 -2.18 -5.18
CA LEU A 47 9.01 -3.17 -4.27
C LEU A 47 9.39 -4.48 -4.99
N GLY A 48 9.04 -4.64 -6.27
CA GLY A 48 9.25 -5.90 -7.00
C GLY A 48 8.37 -7.05 -6.48
N PHE A 49 7.21 -6.72 -5.92
CA PHE A 49 6.26 -7.69 -5.36
C PHE A 49 5.19 -8.07 -6.36
N ASN A 50 4.60 -9.25 -6.17
CA ASN A 50 3.56 -9.81 -7.04
C ASN A 50 2.19 -9.89 -6.33
N SER A 51 2.11 -9.57 -5.04
CA SER A 51 0.86 -9.71 -4.28
C SER A 51 0.73 -8.70 -3.14
N ARG A 52 -0.53 -8.31 -2.82
CA ARG A 52 -0.82 -7.44 -1.66
C ARG A 52 -0.31 -8.04 -0.35
N ALA A 53 -0.29 -9.36 -0.24
CA ALA A 53 0.18 -10.06 0.95
C ALA A 53 1.67 -9.80 1.20
N GLN A 54 2.50 -9.73 0.15
CA GLN A 54 3.91 -9.36 0.28
C GLN A 54 4.07 -7.92 0.80
N VAL A 55 3.19 -6.99 0.42
CA VAL A 55 3.19 -5.62 0.96
C VAL A 55 2.91 -5.64 2.47
N ALA A 56 1.90 -6.39 2.91
CA ALA A 56 1.57 -6.52 4.33
C ALA A 56 2.72 -7.10 5.15
N LEU A 57 3.38 -8.15 4.64
CA LEU A 57 4.54 -8.75 5.29
C LEU A 57 5.74 -7.79 5.35
N TRP A 58 5.98 -7.03 4.29
CA TRP A 58 7.07 -6.06 4.23
C TRP A 58 6.91 -4.95 5.26
N VAL A 59 5.71 -4.41 5.43
CA VAL A 59 5.39 -3.43 6.48
C VAL A 59 5.61 -4.02 7.87
N GLY A 60 5.09 -5.23 8.13
CA GLY A 60 5.24 -5.91 9.42
C GLY A 60 6.69 -6.26 9.78
N SER A 61 7.58 -6.28 8.79
CA SER A 61 9.01 -6.57 8.97
C SER A 61 9.86 -5.32 9.29
N GLY A 62 9.22 -4.16 9.55
CA GLY A 62 9.88 -2.93 10.01
C GLY A 62 10.68 -2.18 8.96
N GLN A 63 10.38 -2.39 7.66
CA GLN A 63 11.15 -1.85 6.52
C GLN A 63 10.48 -0.62 5.86
N CYS A 64 9.45 -0.08 6.49
CA CYS A 64 8.62 1.02 6.01
C CYS A 64 9.01 2.39 6.58
#